data_AF-A0A166B602-F1
#
_entry.id   AF-A0A166B602-F1
#
_cell.length_a   1.000
_cell.length_b   1.000
_cell.length_c   1.000
_cell.angle_alpha   90.00
_cell.angle_beta   90.00
_cell.angle_gamma   90.00
#
_symmetry.space_group_name_H-M   'P 1'
#
loop_
_entity.id
_entity.type
_entity.pdbx_description
1 polymer ?
#
loop_
_entity_poly.entity_id
_entity_poly.type
_entity_poly.pdbx_seq_one_letter_code
_entity_poly.pdbx_strand_id
1 'polypeptide(L)'
;MHKWGAPHFIALYSEQKDNYLENIGFVFQQICLFMQSIGIASCWIKMASIRDKNMVDIDSSLKFVILIAIGKADGELYRQSSKADRKKLAEISDFKDEKLKPAQLAPSSINSQPWYFTHDEDYLNVYRKNPNFLKKKFLEPLNKIDMGICLAHMYIANRESFSFEILKNNGLDGYRYLGSIKI
;
A
#
# COMPACT_ATOMS: atom_id res chain seq x y z
N MET A 1 -5.03 28.41 -1.15
CA MET A 1 -5.72 27.17 -0.78
C MET A 1 -4.84 25.99 -1.14
N HIS A 2 -4.38 25.18 -0.19
CA HIS A 2 -3.60 23.97 -0.52
C HIS A 2 -4.49 23.00 -1.31
N LYS A 3 -3.94 22.42 -2.39
CA LYS A 3 -4.66 21.51 -3.32
C LYS A 3 -5.40 20.34 -2.63
N TRP A 4 -5.02 20.02 -1.39
CA TRP A 4 -5.51 18.85 -0.64
C TRP A 4 -6.37 19.20 0.58
N GLY A 5 -6.55 20.47 0.93
CA GLY A 5 -7.44 20.92 2.02
C GLY A 5 -7.12 20.40 3.44
N ALA A 6 -6.10 19.57 3.62
CA ALA A 6 -5.81 18.93 4.91
C ALA A 6 -5.09 19.89 5.89
N PRO A 7 -5.43 19.84 7.20
CA PRO A 7 -4.80 20.66 8.22
C PRO A 7 -3.40 20.18 8.61
N HIS A 8 -3.10 18.88 8.45
CA HIS A 8 -1.84 18.29 8.89
C HIS A 8 -1.30 17.27 7.89
N PHE A 9 0.01 17.06 7.93
CA PHE A 9 0.72 16.10 7.09
C PHE A 9 1.74 15.34 7.91
N ILE A 10 1.85 14.04 7.65
CA ILE A 10 2.90 13.18 8.18
C ILE A 10 3.91 12.96 7.05
N ALA A 11 5.14 13.42 7.26
CA ALA A 11 6.24 13.23 6.32
C ALA A 11 6.99 11.94 6.64
N LEU A 12 7.08 11.03 5.67
CA LEU A 12 7.73 9.74 5.86
C LEU A 12 9.13 9.76 5.29
N TYR A 13 10.08 9.34 6.12
CA TYR A 13 11.50 9.22 5.79
C TYR A 13 11.98 7.81 6.11
N SER A 14 12.93 7.31 5.33
CA SER A 14 13.51 5.99 5.55
C SER A 14 14.94 5.94 5.04
N GLU A 15 15.77 5.11 5.67
CA GLU A 15 16.97 4.60 5.04
C GLU A 15 16.59 3.79 3.78
N GLN A 16 17.44 3.80 2.77
CA GLN A 16 17.23 3.02 1.55
C GLN A 16 17.85 1.62 1.69
N LYS A 17 17.13 0.72 2.37
CA LYS A 17 17.46 -0.70 2.51
C LYS A 17 16.49 -1.57 1.70
N ASP A 18 16.74 -2.87 1.63
CA ASP A 18 15.82 -3.78 0.95
C ASP A 18 14.40 -3.66 1.51
N ASN A 19 13.43 -3.64 0.61
CA ASN A 19 11.99 -3.57 0.91
C ASN A 19 11.54 -2.34 1.74
N TYR A 20 12.33 -1.27 1.82
CA TYR A 20 11.97 -0.10 2.62
C TYR A 20 10.63 0.54 2.21
N LEU A 21 10.28 0.51 0.92
CA LEU A 21 9.03 1.09 0.42
C LEU A 21 7.82 0.22 0.76
N GLU A 22 7.96 -1.09 0.61
CA GLU A 22 6.99 -2.09 1.06
C GLU A 22 6.77 -1.96 2.57
N ASN A 23 7.83 -1.81 3.36
CA ASN A 23 7.74 -1.61 4.81
C ASN A 23 7.03 -0.29 5.19
N ILE A 24 7.33 0.81 4.50
CA ILE A 24 6.61 2.08 4.67
C ILE A 24 5.12 1.91 4.39
N GLY A 25 4.76 1.26 3.29
CA GLY A 25 3.36 0.97 2.98
C GLY A 25 2.69 0.12 4.06
N PHE A 26 3.39 -0.93 4.52
CA PHE A 26 2.87 -1.88 5.51
C PHE A 26 2.62 -1.25 6.88
N VAL A 27 3.60 -0.52 7.41
CA VAL A 27 3.49 0.09 8.75
C VAL A 27 2.51 1.26 8.74
N PHE A 28 2.65 2.19 7.80
CA PHE A 28 1.87 3.43 7.83
C PHE A 28 0.42 3.23 7.37
N GLN A 29 0.11 2.19 6.60
CA GLN A 29 -1.28 1.86 6.34
C GLN A 29 -2.02 1.37 7.60
N GLN A 30 -1.34 0.69 8.52
CA GLN A 30 -1.93 0.33 9.82
C GLN A 30 -2.26 1.59 10.63
N ILE A 31 -1.36 2.58 10.61
CA ILE A 31 -1.60 3.89 11.21
C ILE A 31 -2.78 4.60 10.53
N CYS A 32 -2.87 4.59 9.19
CA CYS A 32 -4.02 5.15 8.46
C CYS A 32 -5.34 4.48 8.86
N LEU A 33 -5.37 3.16 9.00
CA LEU A 33 -6.57 2.42 9.41
C LEU A 33 -6.94 2.70 10.87
N PHE A 34 -5.96 2.83 11.76
CA PHE A 34 -6.19 3.27 13.14
C PHE A 34 -6.74 4.71 13.21
N MET A 35 -6.16 5.64 12.46
CA MET A 35 -6.68 7.01 12.34
C MET A 35 -8.13 7.01 11.87
N GLN A 36 -8.44 6.19 10.86
CA GLN A 36 -9.81 6.04 10.38
C GLN A 36 -10.74 5.48 11.46
N SER A 37 -10.30 4.53 12.30
CA SER A 37 -11.13 3.99 13.38
C SER A 37 -11.42 5.00 14.50
N ILE A 38 -10.64 6.08 14.61
CA ILE A 38 -10.85 7.17 15.58
C ILE A 38 -11.38 8.46 14.92
N GLY A 39 -11.91 8.38 13.71
CA GLY A 39 -12.58 9.52 13.06
C GLY A 39 -11.67 10.46 12.26
N ILE A 40 -10.42 10.07 11.98
CA ILE A 40 -9.43 10.87 11.24
C ILE A 40 -9.26 10.29 9.83
N ALA A 41 -9.53 11.10 8.81
CA ALA A 41 -9.29 10.74 7.41
C ALA A 41 -7.80 10.89 7.06
N SER A 42 -7.33 10.05 6.14
CA SER A 42 -5.96 10.10 5.63
C SER A 42 -5.89 9.96 4.10
N CYS A 43 -4.85 10.53 3.49
CA CYS A 43 -4.59 10.43 2.05
C CYS A 43 -3.10 10.37 1.75
N TRP A 44 -2.67 9.38 0.97
CA TRP A 44 -1.28 9.25 0.51
C TRP A 44 -0.98 10.25 -0.62
N ILE A 45 0.01 11.12 -0.43
CA ILE A 45 0.34 12.23 -1.33
C ILE A 45 1.77 12.09 -1.88
N LYS A 46 1.88 11.81 -3.18
CA LYS A 46 3.18 11.78 -3.87
C LYS A 46 3.63 13.14 -4.42
N MET A 47 2.68 13.97 -4.88
CA MET A 47 3.00 15.22 -5.60
C MET A 47 3.37 16.39 -4.68
N ALA A 48 3.59 16.15 -3.39
CA ALA A 48 3.99 17.18 -2.46
C ALA A 48 5.50 17.06 -2.20
N SER A 49 6.23 18.14 -2.49
CA SER A 49 7.60 18.32 -2.01
C SER A 49 7.58 19.15 -0.74
N ILE A 50 8.39 18.76 0.23
CA ILE A 50 8.66 19.59 1.40
C ILE A 50 9.54 20.74 0.91
N ARG A 51 8.96 21.94 0.85
CA ARG A 51 9.59 23.13 0.25
C ARG A 51 10.79 23.62 1.06
N ASP A 52 10.76 23.43 2.36
CA ASP A 52 11.84 23.81 3.25
C ASP A 52 12.32 22.60 4.05
N LYS A 53 13.48 22.07 3.67
CA LYS A 53 14.11 20.92 4.33
C LYS A 53 14.76 21.30 5.66
N ASN A 54 14.90 22.60 5.97
CA ASN A 54 15.49 23.08 7.21
C ASN A 54 14.45 23.19 8.34
N MET A 55 13.16 22.95 8.06
CA MET A 55 12.11 22.98 9.08
C MET A 55 12.15 21.80 10.05
N VAL A 56 12.91 20.75 9.72
CA VAL A 56 13.04 19.55 10.56
C VAL A 56 14.50 19.12 10.52
N ASP A 57 15.12 19.00 11.70
CA ASP A 57 16.44 18.38 11.82
C ASP A 57 16.30 16.88 11.58
N ILE A 58 16.65 16.45 10.36
CA ILE A 58 16.51 15.05 9.92
C ILE A 58 17.90 14.50 9.65
N ASP A 59 18.16 13.31 10.19
CA ASP A 59 19.37 12.57 9.89
C ASP A 59 19.58 12.48 8.37
N SER A 60 20.74 12.95 7.93
CA SER A 60 21.19 12.95 6.53
C SER A 60 21.16 11.58 5.84
N SER A 61 21.20 10.48 6.62
CA SER A 61 21.07 9.10 6.16
C SER A 61 19.67 8.80 5.61
N LEU A 62 18.64 9.50 6.10
CA LEU A 62 17.25 9.27 5.76
C LEU A 62 16.85 10.03 4.48
N LYS A 63 16.06 9.37 3.63
CA LYS A 63 15.49 9.97 2.42
C LYS A 63 13.99 10.14 2.57
N PHE A 64 13.49 11.29 2.13
CA PHE A 64 12.05 11.54 2.02
C PHE A 64 11.43 10.52 1.06
N VAL A 65 10.31 9.91 1.47
CA VAL A 65 9.59 8.88 0.72
C VAL A 65 8.27 9.41 0.19
N ILE A 66 7.36 9.81 1.08
CA ILE A 66 5.98 10.19 0.74
C ILE A 66 5.35 10.96 1.91
N LEU A 67 4.26 11.70 1.63
CA LEU A 67 3.44 12.36 2.65
C LEU A 67 2.12 11.64 2.84
N ILE A 68 1.59 11.68 4.06
CA ILE A 68 0.19 11.32 4.36
C ILE A 68 -0.50 12.59 4.87
N ALA A 69 -1.46 13.10 4.12
CA ALA A 69 -2.34 14.17 4.59
C ALA A 69 -3.35 13.60 5.59
N ILE A 70 -3.60 14.28 6.71
CA ILE A 70 -4.57 13.85 7.72
C ILE A 70 -5.47 15.00 8.16
N GLY A 71 -6.70 14.67 8.56
CA GLY A 71 -7.67 15.65 9.06
C GLY A 71 -9.04 15.06 9.33
N LYS A 72 -9.99 15.91 9.76
CA LYS A 72 -11.40 15.52 9.81
C LYS A 72 -11.94 15.37 8.38
N ALA A 73 -12.74 14.33 8.15
CA ALA A 73 -13.42 14.18 6.87
C ALA A 73 -14.43 15.32 6.67
N ASP A 74 -14.46 15.87 5.46
CA ASP A 74 -15.56 16.71 5.01
C ASP A 74 -16.67 15.80 4.45
N GLY A 75 -17.56 15.36 5.33
CA GLY A 75 -18.61 14.38 5.04
C GLY A 75 -18.35 12.98 5.63
N GLU A 76 -18.80 11.93 4.92
CA GLU A 76 -18.69 10.55 5.39
C GLU A 76 -17.24 10.06 5.35
N LEU A 77 -16.73 9.61 6.50
CA LEU A 77 -15.40 9.01 6.61
C LEU A 77 -15.32 7.64 5.92
N TYR A 78 -16.39 6.86 6.01
CA TYR A 78 -16.45 5.52 5.44
C TYR A 78 -17.17 5.55 4.10
N ARG A 79 -16.55 4.91 3.11
CA ARG A 79 -17.17 4.68 1.82
C ARG A 79 -17.75 3.27 1.77
N GLN A 80 -19.00 3.15 1.33
CA GLN A 80 -19.59 1.85 1.01
C GLN A 80 -18.71 1.11 -0.02
N SER A 81 -18.43 -0.17 0.20
CA SER A 81 -17.56 -0.98 -0.67
C SER A 81 -18.02 -0.99 -2.12
N SER A 82 -19.34 -0.99 -2.37
CA SER A 82 -19.95 -0.91 -3.71
C SER A 82 -19.63 0.38 -4.48
N LYS A 83 -19.25 1.46 -3.78
CA LYS A 83 -18.83 2.74 -4.37
C LYS A 83 -17.31 2.79 -4.63
N ALA A 84 -16.57 1.75 -4.23
CA ALA A 84 -15.14 1.66 -4.51
C ALA A 84 -14.91 1.05 -5.89
N ASP A 85 -14.33 1.83 -6.81
CA ASP A 85 -13.83 1.29 -8.07
C ASP A 85 -12.66 0.33 -7.77
N ARG A 86 -12.93 -0.97 -7.89
CA ARG A 86 -12.00 -2.06 -7.61
C ARG A 86 -12.13 -3.15 -8.66
N LYS A 87 -10.99 -3.74 -9.01
CA LYS A 87 -10.90 -4.96 -9.82
C LYS A 87 -11.68 -6.07 -9.15
N LYS A 88 -12.30 -6.94 -9.94
CA LYS A 88 -12.93 -8.16 -9.45
C LYS A 88 -11.87 -9.11 -8.88
N LEU A 89 -12.27 -10.00 -7.98
CA LEU A 89 -11.35 -11.00 -7.38
C LEU A 89 -10.63 -11.83 -8.46
N ALA A 90 -11.34 -12.22 -9.52
CA ALA A 90 -10.78 -12.96 -10.65
C ALA A 90 -9.76 -12.16 -11.50
N GLU A 91 -9.65 -10.85 -11.32
CA GLU A 91 -8.64 -10.01 -12.00
C GLU A 91 -7.38 -9.82 -11.16
N ILE A 92 -7.43 -10.14 -9.87
CA ILE A 92 -6.32 -10.02 -8.93
C ILE A 92 -5.82 -11.37 -8.40
N SER A 93 -6.41 -12.48 -8.85
CA SER A 93 -5.99 -13.82 -8.45
C SER A 93 -6.33 -14.86 -9.52
N ASP A 94 -5.57 -15.96 -9.52
CA ASP A 94 -5.81 -17.16 -10.33
C ASP A 94 -7.11 -17.90 -9.98
N PHE A 95 -7.64 -17.71 -8.76
CA PHE A 95 -8.94 -18.21 -8.35
C PHE A 95 -9.77 -17.14 -7.64
N LYS A 96 -11.10 -17.25 -7.70
CA LYS A 96 -11.99 -16.34 -6.97
C LYS A 96 -12.02 -16.71 -5.48
N ASP A 97 -11.15 -16.07 -4.69
CA ASP A 97 -11.09 -16.26 -3.24
C ASP A 97 -11.59 -15.01 -2.48
N GLU A 98 -12.61 -15.21 -1.64
CA GLU A 98 -13.19 -14.18 -0.78
C GLU A 98 -12.24 -13.73 0.35
N LYS A 99 -11.25 -14.56 0.72
CA LYS A 99 -10.17 -14.17 1.67
C LYS A 99 -9.35 -12.99 1.16
N LEU A 100 -9.35 -12.72 -0.15
CA LEU A 100 -8.64 -11.60 -0.78
C LEU A 100 -9.42 -10.27 -0.76
N LYS A 101 -10.64 -10.23 -0.20
CA LYS A 101 -11.42 -8.99 -0.04
C LYS A 101 -10.67 -7.85 0.67
N PRO A 102 -9.88 -8.09 1.73
CA PRO A 102 -9.09 -7.02 2.36
C PRO A 102 -8.09 -6.40 1.38
N ALA A 103 -7.33 -7.22 0.64
CA ALA A 103 -6.45 -6.76 -0.42
C ALA A 103 -7.21 -6.03 -1.53
N GLN A 104 -8.36 -6.55 -1.96
CA GLN A 104 -9.21 -5.92 -2.97
C GLN A 104 -9.64 -4.51 -2.57
N LEU A 105 -9.95 -4.26 -1.29
CA LEU A 105 -10.40 -2.96 -0.80
C LEU A 105 -9.26 -1.97 -0.54
N ALA A 106 -8.03 -2.45 -0.40
CA ALA A 106 -6.86 -1.62 -0.13
C ALA A 106 -6.72 -0.44 -1.13
N PRO A 107 -6.30 0.76 -0.68
CA PRO A 107 -6.01 1.86 -1.57
C PRO A 107 -4.74 1.58 -2.38
N SER A 108 -4.58 2.24 -3.52
CA SER A 108 -3.35 2.18 -4.31
C SER A 108 -3.17 3.45 -5.13
N SER A 109 -1.92 3.74 -5.46
CA SER A 109 -1.56 4.87 -6.31
C SER A 109 -2.29 4.76 -7.65
N ILE A 110 -2.91 5.88 -8.05
CA ILE A 110 -3.75 6.01 -9.27
C ILE A 110 -4.80 4.90 -9.42
N ASN A 111 -5.24 4.29 -8.30
CA ASN A 111 -6.12 3.13 -8.26
C ASN A 111 -5.61 1.93 -9.09
N SER A 112 -4.29 1.80 -9.27
CA SER A 112 -3.69 0.80 -10.18
C SER A 112 -3.85 -0.65 -9.72
N GLN A 113 -4.00 -0.87 -8.40
CA GLN A 113 -4.20 -2.17 -7.75
C GLN A 113 -3.16 -3.20 -8.27
N PRO A 114 -1.86 -2.98 -8.00
CA PRO A 114 -0.78 -3.68 -8.68
C PRO A 114 -0.52 -5.10 -8.15
N TRP A 115 -1.30 -5.57 -7.18
CA TRP A 115 -1.16 -6.91 -6.61
C TRP A 115 -1.84 -7.99 -7.47
N TYR A 116 -1.26 -9.18 -7.43
CA TYR A 116 -1.83 -10.41 -7.97
C TYR A 116 -1.49 -11.57 -7.04
N PHE A 117 -2.41 -12.51 -6.86
CA PHE A 117 -2.28 -13.63 -5.95
C PHE A 117 -2.39 -14.97 -6.68
N THR A 118 -1.52 -15.93 -6.36
CA THR A 118 -1.72 -17.33 -6.77
C THR A 118 -1.84 -18.23 -5.55
N HIS A 119 -2.57 -19.33 -5.71
CA HIS A 119 -2.75 -20.33 -4.65
C HIS A 119 -1.72 -21.44 -4.81
N ASP A 120 -1.06 -21.81 -3.71
CA ASP A 120 -0.09 -22.91 -3.67
C ASP A 120 -0.18 -23.64 -2.33
N GLU A 121 -0.76 -24.83 -2.34
CA GLU A 121 -1.05 -25.64 -1.15
C GLU A 121 -1.70 -24.82 -0.01
N ASP A 122 -0.88 -24.42 0.97
CA ASP A 122 -1.26 -23.68 2.16
C ASP A 122 -1.10 -22.15 2.05
N TYR A 123 -0.59 -21.66 0.92
CA TYR A 123 -0.12 -20.29 0.75
C TYR A 123 -0.85 -19.51 -0.34
N LEU A 124 -0.95 -18.21 -0.08
CA LEU A 124 -1.26 -17.19 -1.08
C LEU A 124 0.05 -16.52 -1.50
N ASN A 125 0.57 -16.88 -2.67
CA ASN A 125 1.74 -16.26 -3.25
C ASN A 125 1.41 -14.84 -3.72
N VAL A 126 2.20 -13.86 -3.30
CA VAL A 126 1.97 -12.44 -3.55
C VAL A 126 2.90 -11.92 -4.63
N TYR A 127 2.30 -11.34 -5.66
CA TYR A 127 3.02 -10.77 -6.79
C TYR A 127 2.64 -9.31 -7.00
N ARG A 128 3.61 -8.53 -7.49
CA ARG A 128 3.41 -7.18 -7.99
C ARG A 128 3.52 -7.17 -9.50
N LYS A 129 2.49 -6.67 -10.18
CA LYS A 129 2.50 -6.44 -11.62
C LYS A 129 3.59 -5.44 -12.00
N ASN A 130 4.42 -5.80 -12.98
CA ASN A 130 5.46 -4.91 -13.47
C ASN A 130 4.82 -3.78 -14.29
N PRO A 131 5.13 -2.50 -13.97
CA PRO A 131 4.69 -1.40 -14.81
C PRO A 131 5.38 -1.44 -16.17
N ASN A 132 4.70 -0.99 -17.21
CA ASN A 132 5.28 -0.84 -18.56
C ASN A 132 6.55 0.02 -18.50
N PHE A 133 7.50 -0.27 -19.39
CA PHE A 133 8.82 0.36 -19.43
C PHE A 133 8.76 1.90 -19.31
N LEU A 134 7.87 2.54 -20.09
CA LEU A 134 7.67 4.00 -20.10
C LEU A 134 7.24 4.59 -18.73
N LYS A 135 6.49 3.82 -17.93
CA LYS A 135 5.95 4.27 -16.63
C LYS A 135 6.74 3.75 -15.43
N LYS A 136 7.74 2.89 -15.66
CA LYS A 136 8.46 2.14 -14.62
C LYS A 136 9.10 3.05 -13.58
N LYS A 137 9.90 4.04 -14.00
CA LYS A 137 10.61 4.96 -13.07
C LYS A 137 9.66 5.69 -12.12
N PHE A 138 8.45 6.03 -12.58
CA PHE A 138 7.46 6.75 -11.78
C PHE A 138 6.60 5.81 -10.93
N LEU A 139 6.06 4.73 -11.52
CA LEU A 139 5.11 3.85 -10.83
C LEU A 139 5.77 2.80 -9.97
N GLU A 140 6.99 2.35 -10.29
CA GLU A 140 7.60 1.24 -9.56
C GLU A 140 7.78 1.53 -8.06
N PRO A 141 8.31 2.70 -7.64
CA PRO A 141 8.41 3.01 -6.21
C PRO A 141 7.05 3.10 -5.51
N LEU A 142 6.03 3.63 -6.20
CA LEU A 142 4.67 3.71 -5.67
C LEU A 142 4.06 2.33 -5.52
N ASN A 143 4.19 1.48 -6.53
CA ASN A 143 3.63 0.14 -6.49
C ASN A 143 4.27 -0.68 -5.37
N LYS A 144 5.52 -0.41 -4.97
CA LYS A 144 6.12 -1.03 -3.77
C LYS A 144 5.40 -0.60 -2.49
N ILE A 145 5.15 0.69 -2.32
CA ILE A 145 4.33 1.21 -1.21
C ILE A 145 2.93 0.58 -1.26
N ASP A 146 2.29 0.54 -2.44
CA ASP A 146 0.97 -0.04 -2.63
C ASP A 146 0.94 -1.54 -2.27
N MET A 147 2.00 -2.30 -2.53
CA MET A 147 2.10 -3.70 -2.06
C MET A 147 2.17 -3.78 -0.54
N GLY A 148 2.94 -2.89 0.11
CA GLY A 148 2.95 -2.78 1.56
C GLY A 148 1.57 -2.49 2.14
N ILE A 149 0.86 -1.53 1.56
CA ILE A 149 -0.52 -1.18 1.91
C ILE A 149 -1.43 -2.41 1.78
N CYS A 150 -1.34 -3.14 0.66
CA CYS A 150 -2.10 -4.36 0.43
C CYS A 150 -1.84 -5.42 1.51
N LEU A 151 -0.56 -5.67 1.83
CA LEU A 151 -0.16 -6.60 2.89
C LEU A 151 -0.69 -6.16 4.27
N ALA A 152 -0.75 -4.85 4.55
CA ALA A 152 -1.28 -4.33 5.81
C ALA A 152 -2.77 -4.66 5.99
N HIS A 153 -3.56 -4.56 4.92
CA HIS A 153 -4.97 -4.94 4.94
C HIS A 153 -5.15 -6.44 5.16
N MET A 154 -4.34 -7.28 4.50
CA MET A 154 -4.35 -8.73 4.70
C MET A 154 -3.96 -9.10 6.13
N TYR A 155 -2.92 -8.46 6.68
CA TYR A 155 -2.47 -8.65 8.05
C TYR A 155 -3.54 -8.23 9.08
N ILE A 156 -4.13 -7.03 8.96
CA ILE A 156 -5.13 -6.56 9.93
C ILE A 156 -6.38 -7.44 9.93
N ALA A 157 -6.82 -7.90 8.77
CA ALA A 157 -7.99 -8.76 8.66
C ALA A 157 -7.77 -10.18 9.22
N ASN A 158 -6.52 -10.64 9.32
CA ASN A 158 -6.15 -12.01 9.72
C ASN A 158 -5.07 -12.00 10.81
N ARG A 159 -5.13 -11.05 11.76
CA ARG A 159 -4.01 -10.74 12.67
C ARG A 159 -3.51 -11.92 13.51
N GLU A 160 -4.35 -12.91 13.77
CA GLU A 160 -4.00 -14.09 14.58
C GLU A 160 -3.34 -15.21 13.78
N SER A 161 -3.63 -15.32 12.48
CA SER A 161 -3.14 -16.41 11.61
C SER A 161 -2.12 -15.95 10.57
N PHE A 162 -2.02 -14.65 10.30
CA PHE A 162 -1.16 -14.10 9.25
C PHE A 162 0.31 -14.40 9.50
N SER A 163 0.92 -15.15 8.58
CA SER A 163 2.38 -15.22 8.40
C SER A 163 2.78 -14.75 7.01
N PHE A 164 4.01 -14.25 6.88
CA PHE A 164 4.58 -13.86 5.59
C PHE A 164 5.99 -14.43 5.46
N GLU A 165 6.23 -15.18 4.39
CA GLU A 165 7.48 -15.90 4.16
C GLU A 165 7.97 -15.67 2.73
N ILE A 166 9.30 -15.61 2.55
CA ILE A 166 9.89 -15.55 1.21
C ILE A 166 10.28 -16.97 0.82
N LEU A 167 9.39 -17.63 0.07
CA LEU A 167 9.59 -19.00 -0.38
C LEU A 167 10.28 -19.04 -1.75
N LYS A 168 10.79 -20.22 -2.12
CA LYS A 168 11.24 -20.44 -3.49
C LYS A 168 10.03 -20.42 -4.41
N ASN A 169 10.08 -19.61 -5.46
CA ASN A 169 8.96 -19.44 -6.39
C ASN A 169 9.46 -19.46 -7.84
N ASN A 170 8.70 -20.09 -8.74
CA ASN A 170 9.06 -20.19 -10.16
C ASN A 170 8.83 -18.88 -10.94
N GLY A 171 8.29 -17.85 -10.28
CA GLY A 171 7.98 -16.57 -10.89
C GLY A 171 6.67 -16.62 -11.69
N LEU A 172 6.27 -15.45 -12.19
CA LEU A 172 5.09 -15.28 -13.03
C LEU A 172 5.39 -14.17 -14.03
N ASP A 173 5.23 -14.46 -15.33
CA ASP A 173 5.61 -13.55 -16.40
C ASP A 173 4.86 -12.22 -16.30
N GLY A 174 5.62 -11.11 -16.35
CA GLY A 174 5.06 -9.77 -16.18
C GLY A 174 4.82 -9.37 -14.72
N TYR A 175 5.20 -10.22 -13.76
CA TYR A 175 5.08 -9.93 -12.34
C TYR A 175 6.43 -10.10 -11.62
N ARG A 176 6.49 -9.55 -10.40
CA ARG A 176 7.59 -9.75 -9.45
C ARG A 176 7.01 -10.41 -8.21
N TYR A 177 7.55 -11.56 -7.83
CA TYR A 177 7.20 -12.24 -6.57
C TYR A 177 7.74 -11.45 -5.36
N LEU A 178 6.95 -11.38 -4.29
CA LEU A 178 7.32 -10.69 -3.04
C LEU A 178 7.49 -11.66 -1.89
N GLY A 179 6.67 -12.71 -1.85
CA GLY A 179 6.58 -13.66 -0.75
C GLY A 179 5.22 -14.36 -0.77
N SER A 180 4.95 -15.13 0.27
CA SER A 180 3.78 -15.97 0.43
C SER A 180 3.13 -15.69 1.78
N ILE A 181 1.81 -15.59 1.79
CA ILE A 181 1.01 -15.40 3.00
C ILE A 181 0.38 -16.73 3.40
N LYS A 182 0.35 -17.05 4.70
CA LYS A 182 -0.54 -18.06 5.28
C LYS A 182 -1.57 -17.35 6.17
N ILE A 183 -2.86 -17.67 6.01
CA ILE A 183 -3.99 -17.08 6.75
C ILE A 183 -5.13 -18.07 7.01
#